data_AF-A0A4U6MRU9-F1
#
_entry.id   AF-A0A4U6MRU9-F1
#
_cell.length_a   1.000
_cell.length_b   1.000
_cell.length_c   1.000
_cell.angle_alpha   90.00
_cell.angle_beta   90.00
_cell.angle_gamma   90.00
#
_symmetry.space_group_name_H-M   'P 1'
#
loop_
_entity.id
_entity.type
_entity.pdbx_description
1 polymer ?
#
loop_
_entity_poly.entity_id
_entity_poly.type
_entity_poly.pdbx_seq_one_letter_code
_entity_poly.pdbx_strand_id
1 'polypeptide(L)'
;LDELVTATRQFSYNEEDEDLMPLQAFLSHAALEAGEGQADTWQDAVQLMTLHSAKGLEFPQVFIVGMEEGMFPSQMSLDEGGRLEEE
;
A
#
# COMPACT_ATOMS: atom_id res chain seq x y z
N LEU A 1 -18.02 2.71 9.86
CA LEU A 1 -19.21 2.77 8.96
C LEU A 1 -19.36 4.16 8.35
N ASP A 2 -19.18 5.24 9.12
CA ASP A 2 -19.26 6.62 8.58
C ASP A 2 -18.23 6.94 7.48
N GLU A 3 -17.03 6.38 7.58
CA GLU A 3 -15.99 6.53 6.54
C GLU A 3 -16.39 5.84 5.23
N LEU A 4 -17.00 4.65 5.29
CA LEU A 4 -17.55 3.98 4.11
C LEU A 4 -18.68 4.80 3.46
N VAL A 5 -19.55 5.39 4.27
CA VAL A 5 -20.61 6.29 3.79
C VAL A 5 -20.01 7.57 3.17
N THR A 6 -18.89 8.05 3.69
CA THR A 6 -18.16 9.20 3.13
C THR A 6 -17.50 8.83 1.80
N ALA A 7 -16.78 7.71 1.73
CA ALA A 7 -16.13 7.21 0.53
C ALA A 7 -17.15 6.98 -0.61
N THR A 8 -18.28 6.35 -0.32
CA THR A 8 -19.36 6.15 -1.30
C THR A 8 -20.00 7.46 -1.79
N ARG A 9 -20.00 8.53 -0.97
CA ARG A 9 -20.48 9.86 -1.38
C ARG A 9 -19.46 10.63 -2.21
N GLN A 10 -18.17 10.37 -2.02
CA GLN A 10 -17.08 11.02 -2.75
C GLN A 10 -16.77 10.31 -4.07
N PHE A 11 -17.14 9.04 -4.21
CA PHE A 11 -16.96 8.27 -5.43
C PHE A 11 -17.69 8.92 -6.62
N SER A 12 -16.93 9.18 -7.69
CA SER A 12 -17.43 9.66 -8.98
C SER A 12 -17.18 8.62 -10.06
N TYR A 13 -18.08 8.53 -11.02
CA TYR A 13 -17.88 7.70 -12.20
C TYR A 13 -16.78 8.26 -13.10
N ASN A 14 -15.89 7.38 -13.52
CA ASN A 14 -14.93 7.66 -14.58
C ASN A 14 -15.50 7.19 -15.92
N GLU A 15 -15.02 7.76 -17.03
CA GLU A 15 -15.44 7.36 -18.39
C GLU A 15 -15.15 5.87 -18.67
N GLU A 16 -14.19 5.28 -17.97
CA GLU A 16 -13.83 3.85 -18.07
C GLU A 16 -14.87 2.91 -17.43
N ASP A 17 -15.79 3.44 -16.61
CA ASP A 17 -16.79 2.68 -15.86
C ASP A 17 -18.21 2.78 -16.47
N GLU A 18 -18.38 3.37 -17.67
CA GLU A 18 -19.70 3.64 -18.28
C GLU A 18 -20.58 2.39 -18.43
N ASP A 19 -19.99 1.20 -18.59
CA ASP A 19 -20.69 -0.07 -18.75
C ASP A 19 -21.01 -0.78 -17.41
N LEU A 20 -20.54 -0.26 -16.27
CA LEU A 20 -20.69 -0.89 -14.96
C LEU A 20 -21.86 -0.33 -14.15
N MET A 21 -22.55 -1.20 -13.40
CA MET A 21 -23.50 -0.74 -12.40
C MET A 21 -22.79 0.06 -11.29
N PRO A 22 -23.45 1.04 -10.65
CA PRO A 22 -22.84 1.89 -9.63
C PRO A 22 -22.10 1.14 -8.53
N LEU A 23 -22.70 0.07 -8.02
CA LEU A 23 -22.09 -0.75 -7.00
C LEU A 23 -20.87 -1.53 -7.52
N GLN A 24 -20.91 -1.99 -8.77
CA GLN A 24 -19.80 -2.71 -9.38
C GLN A 24 -18.61 -1.78 -9.62
N ALA A 25 -18.86 -0.59 -10.15
CA ALA A 25 -17.83 0.44 -10.33
C ALA A 25 -17.17 0.80 -8.99
N PHE A 26 -17.97 1.09 -7.95
CA PHE A 26 -17.45 1.41 -6.62
C PHE A 26 -16.61 0.26 -6.02
N LEU A 27 -17.09 -0.99 -6.09
CA LEU A 27 -16.36 -2.13 -5.55
C LEU A 27 -15.08 -2.43 -6.31
N SER A 28 -15.07 -2.26 -7.64
CA SER A 28 -13.86 -2.40 -8.46
C SER A 28 -12.82 -1.37 -8.08
N HIS A 29 -13.22 -0.10 -7.96
CA HIS A 29 -12.34 0.99 -7.55
C HIS A 29 -11.79 0.77 -6.13
N ALA A 30 -12.65 0.47 -5.16
CA ALA A 30 -12.23 0.22 -3.78
C ALA A 30 -11.29 -0.99 -3.65
N ALA A 31 -11.44 -2.02 -4.50
CA ALA A 31 -10.54 -3.17 -4.51
C ALA A 31 -9.15 -2.85 -5.08
N LEU A 32 -9.06 -1.87 -5.99
CA LEU A 32 -7.80 -1.41 -6.57
C LEU A 32 -7.05 -0.47 -5.64
N GLU A 33 -7.74 0.43 -4.95
CA GLU A 33 -7.13 1.37 -3.98
C GLU A 33 -6.81 0.73 -2.63
N ALA A 34 -7.33 -0.47 -2.34
CA ALA A 34 -7.10 -1.18 -1.09
C ALA A 34 -5.61 -1.51 -0.90
N GLY A 35 -4.92 -0.68 -0.14
CA GLY A 35 -3.49 -0.84 0.18
C GLY A 35 -2.69 0.47 0.05
N GLU A 36 -3.24 1.47 -0.64
CA GLU A 36 -2.62 2.79 -0.80
C GLU A 36 -3.01 3.74 0.35
N GLY A 37 -2.79 3.29 1.59
CA GLY A 37 -2.97 4.11 2.79
C GLY A 37 -1.72 4.95 3.11
N GLN A 38 -1.12 5.59 2.10
CA GLN A 38 -0.01 6.51 2.32
C GLN A 38 -0.55 7.92 2.61
N ALA A 39 0.09 8.64 3.53
CA ALA A 39 -0.22 10.05 3.69
C ALA A 39 0.12 10.75 2.37
N ASP A 40 -0.73 11.69 1.95
CA ASP A 40 -0.47 12.48 0.76
C ASP A 40 0.90 13.15 0.85
N THR A 41 1.54 13.38 -0.30
CA THR A 41 2.86 14.05 -0.42
C THR A 41 2.97 15.40 0.29
N TRP A 42 1.87 16.01 0.73
CA TRP A 42 1.79 17.31 1.39
C TRP A 42 1.29 17.26 2.83
N GLN A 43 1.04 16.07 3.39
CA GLN A 43 0.75 15.93 4.81
C GLN A 43 2.06 15.90 5.60
N ASP A 44 2.19 16.81 6.58
CA ASP A 44 3.29 16.82 7.52
C ASP A 44 3.14 15.64 8.51
N ALA A 45 3.63 14.48 8.09
CA ALA A 45 3.54 13.23 8.83
C ALA A 45 4.77 12.35 8.56
N VAL A 46 5.10 11.50 9.54
CA VAL A 46 6.10 10.44 9.34
C VAL A 46 5.44 9.29 8.59
N GLN A 47 6.00 8.93 7.44
CA GLN A 47 5.49 7.83 6.64
C GLN A 47 6.05 6.49 7.15
N LEU A 48 5.17 5.60 7.61
CA LEU A 48 5.50 4.22 7.96
C LEU A 48 5.07 3.30 6.81
N MET A 49 5.94 2.38 6.43
CA MET A 49 5.67 1.40 5.36
C MET A 49 6.60 0.19 5.47
N THR A 50 6.33 -0.85 4.68
CA THR A 50 7.26 -1.98 4.51
C THR A 50 8.36 -1.65 3.49
N LEU A 51 9.48 -2.37 3.51
CA LEU A 51 10.55 -2.18 2.52
C LEU A 51 10.05 -2.37 1.08
N HIS A 52 9.16 -3.34 0.86
CA HIS A 52 8.53 -3.61 -0.43
C HIS A 52 7.72 -2.41 -0.95
N SER A 53 6.94 -1.78 -0.07
CA SER A 53 6.12 -0.62 -0.39
C SER A 53 6.93 0.65 -0.68
N ALA A 54 8.21 0.69 -0.28
CA ALA A 54 9.10 1.84 -0.52
C ALA A 54 9.67 1.87 -1.94
N LYS A 55 9.45 0.82 -2.75
CA LYS A 55 10.04 0.70 -4.09
C LYS A 55 9.61 1.86 -5.00
N GLY A 56 10.59 2.58 -5.53
CA GLY A 56 10.37 3.72 -6.43
C GLY A 56 10.09 5.05 -5.72
N LEU A 57 10.14 5.07 -4.38
CA LEU A 57 10.03 6.29 -3.58
C LEU A 57 11.42 6.80 -3.16
N GLU A 58 11.54 8.10 -2.91
CA GLU A 58 12.74 8.74 -2.40
C GLU A 58 12.40 9.68 -1.24
N PHE A 59 13.25 9.70 -0.22
CA PHE A 59 13.06 10.52 0.98
C PHE A 59 14.39 11.16 1.39
N PRO A 60 14.38 12.41 1.88
CA PRO A 60 15.60 13.06 2.40
C PRO A 60 16.19 12.36 3.63
N GLN A 61 15.34 11.73 4.44
CA GLN A 61 15.73 10.99 5.64
C GLN A 61 14.95 9.66 5.68
N VAL A 62 15.67 8.56 5.92
CA VAL A 62 15.11 7.21 5.98
C VAL A 62 15.61 6.52 7.25
N PHE A 63 14.69 5.93 8.01
CA PHE A 63 15.01 5.06 9.14
C PHE A 63 14.62 3.64 8.79
N ILE A 64 15.60 2.74 8.73
CA ILE A 64 15.35 1.31 8.61
C ILE A 64 15.41 0.71 10.02
N VAL A 65 14.35 0.00 10.40
CA VAL A 65 14.19 -0.63 11.71
C VAL A 65 14.04 -2.14 11.56
N GLY A 66 14.31 -2.90 12.62
CA GLY A 66 14.17 -4.37 12.58
C GLY A 66 15.28 -5.09 11.82
N MET A 67 16.47 -4.48 11.71
CA MET A 67 17.68 -5.09 11.13
C MET A 67 18.30 -6.08 12.12
N GLU A 68 17.54 -7.13 12.43
CA GLU A 68 17.88 -8.17 13.41
C GLU A 68 17.72 -9.55 12.77
N GLU A 69 18.58 -10.50 13.16
CA GLU A 69 18.55 -11.87 12.65
C GLU A 69 17.22 -12.55 13.00
N GLY A 70 16.58 -13.15 11.99
CA GLY A 70 15.24 -13.75 12.11
C GLY A 70 14.09 -12.79 11.79
N MET A 71 14.33 -11.48 11.72
CA MET A 71 13.39 -10.49 11.19
C MET A 71 13.81 -9.99 9.80
N PHE A 72 15.08 -9.62 9.64
CA PHE A 72 15.69 -9.24 8.36
C PHE A 72 17.19 -9.60 8.38
N PRO A 73 17.62 -10.69 7.72
CA PRO A 73 16.82 -11.58 6.88
C PRO A 73 15.78 -12.37 7.67
N SER A 74 14.60 -12.59 7.09
CA SER A 74 13.58 -13.44 7.71
C SER A 74 14.07 -14.89 7.80
N GLN A 75 13.60 -15.62 8.83
CA GLN A 75 13.95 -17.03 9.01
C GLN A 75 13.63 -17.88 7.77
N MET A 76 12.56 -17.54 7.05
CA MET A 76 12.15 -18.25 5.83
C MET A 76 13.19 -18.13 4.71
N SER A 77 13.86 -16.98 4.60
CA SER A 77 14.86 -16.73 3.56
C SER A 77 16.22 -17.37 3.87
N LEU A 78 16.46 -17.73 5.14
CA LEU A 78 17.62 -18.53 5.55
C LEU A 78 17.44 -20.02 5.24
N ASP A 79 16.21 -20.53 5.38
CA ASP A 79 15.92 -21.96 5.26
C ASP A 79 15.78 -22.41 3.78
N GLU A 80 15.35 -21.51 2.88
CA GLU A 80 15.17 -21.79 1.45
C GLU A 80 16.30 -21.21 0.59
N GLY A 81 17.04 -22.09 -0.08
CA GLY A 81 18.15 -21.69 -0.94
C GLY A 81 17.73 -20.74 -2.07
N GLY A 82 18.46 -19.63 -2.22
CA GLY A 82 18.25 -18.61 -3.25
C GLY A 82 17.34 -17.44 -2.81
N ARG A 83 16.64 -17.54 -1.68
CA ARG A 83 15.79 -16.45 -1.18
C ARG A 83 16.53 -15.39 -0.36
N LEU A 84 17.69 -15.74 0.19
CA LEU A 84 18.57 -14.81 0.88
C LEU A 84 19.08 -13.67 -0.03
N GLU A 85 19.17 -13.88 -1.35
CA GLU A 85 19.59 -12.84 -2.30
C GLU A 85 18.46 -11.86 -2.64
N GLU A 86 17.21 -12.25 -2.43
CA GLU A 86 16.02 -11.41 -2.68
C GLU A 86 15.75 -10.45 -1.51
N GLU A 87 16.07 -10.86 -0.28
CA GLU A 87 16.05 -9.98 0.91
C GLU A 87 17.24 -9.02 0.95
#